data_AF-A0A5B7BGC4-F1
#
_entry.id   AF-A0A5B7BGC4-F1
#
_cell.length_a   1.000
_cell.length_b   1.000
_cell.length_c   1.000
_cell.angle_alpha   90.00
_cell.angle_beta   90.00
_cell.angle_gamma   90.00
#
_symmetry.space_group_name_H-M   'P 1'
#
loop_
_entity.id
_entity.type
_entity.pdbx_description
1 polymer ?
#
loop_
_entity_poly.entity_id
_entity_poly.type
_entity_poly.pdbx_seq_one_letter_code
_entity_poly.pdbx_strand_id
1 'polypeptide(L)'
;MYIKNSQVLDDCPGNLDFWYRHISKGAWPFSTGDHGWPISDCTAEGLKAVLLLSKLPSEIVSEPLDAKRLYDAVNVILSLQNHDGGFATYELTRSYHWLELINPAETFGDIVIDYPYVECTSAAIQALTSFKKLYPRHRREEVECCIERSARFIEKIQASDGSWYGSWGVCFTYGIWFGVKGLMAAGKNFNNCSSIRKACDFLLSRQLLSGGWGESYLSCQNKVKYFLFKIYVFFFGLRPFSMLY
;
A
#
# COMPACT_ATOMS: atom_id res chain seq x y z
N MET A 1 -20.35 7.90 -12.98
CA MET A 1 -19.84 7.06 -11.88
C MET A 1 -18.69 7.81 -11.19
N TYR A 2 -18.64 7.87 -9.84
CA TYR A 2 -17.70 8.71 -9.10
C TYR A 2 -16.23 8.52 -9.52
N ILE A 3 -15.74 7.28 -9.53
CA ILE A 3 -14.34 6.97 -9.84
C ILE A 3 -13.91 7.43 -11.25
N LYS A 4 -14.83 7.39 -12.22
CA LYS A 4 -14.62 7.86 -13.60
C LYS A 4 -14.47 9.38 -13.65
N ASN A 5 -15.19 10.08 -12.78
CA ASN A 5 -15.21 11.54 -12.74
C ASN A 5 -14.08 12.12 -11.86
N SER A 6 -13.49 11.31 -10.97
CA SER A 6 -12.42 11.74 -10.05
C SER A 6 -11.01 11.48 -10.56
N GLN A 7 -10.83 10.82 -11.72
CA GLN A 7 -9.50 10.67 -12.31
C GLN A 7 -9.02 12.03 -12.83
N VAL A 8 -7.75 12.35 -12.57
CA VAL A 8 -7.10 13.55 -13.09
C VAL A 8 -6.89 13.40 -14.59
N LEU A 9 -7.43 14.35 -15.37
CA LEU A 9 -7.46 14.26 -16.85
C LEU A 9 -6.24 14.90 -17.51
N ASP A 10 -5.58 15.82 -16.82
CA ASP A 10 -4.44 16.58 -17.32
C ASP A 10 -3.43 16.83 -16.20
N ASP A 11 -2.16 16.99 -16.57
CA ASP A 11 -1.13 17.42 -15.63
C ASP A 11 -1.38 18.86 -15.17
N CYS A 12 -0.81 19.22 -14.01
CA CYS A 12 -0.81 20.61 -13.55
C CYS A 12 -0.22 21.52 -14.64
N PRO A 13 -0.84 22.67 -14.96
CA PRO A 13 -0.33 23.56 -15.99
C PRO A 13 1.05 24.13 -15.63
N GLY A 14 1.87 24.36 -16.65
CA GLY A 14 3.23 24.91 -16.50
C GLY A 14 4.31 23.82 -16.51
N ASN A 15 5.49 24.17 -15.99
CA ASN A 15 6.63 23.25 -15.93
C ASN A 15 6.61 22.49 -14.61
N LEU A 16 6.34 21.18 -14.67
CA LEU A 16 6.27 20.32 -13.48
C LEU A 16 7.60 20.26 -12.72
N ASP A 17 8.74 20.22 -13.42
CA ASP A 17 10.07 20.17 -12.80
C ASP A 17 10.38 21.43 -12.01
N PHE A 18 9.95 22.59 -12.52
CA PHE A 18 10.14 23.87 -11.83
C PHE A 18 9.39 23.92 -10.50
N TRP A 19 8.25 23.24 -10.40
CA TRP A 19 7.42 23.17 -9.19
C TRP A 19 7.61 21.87 -8.40
N TYR A 20 8.58 21.04 -8.80
CA TYR A 20 8.85 19.73 -8.20
C TYR A 20 7.62 18.83 -8.13
N ARG A 21 6.78 18.83 -9.17
CA ARG A 21 5.58 17.98 -9.24
C ARG A 21 5.85 16.74 -10.08
N HIS A 22 5.34 15.61 -9.63
CA HIS A 22 5.25 14.40 -10.45
C HIS A 22 4.09 14.48 -11.46
N ILE A 23 4.14 13.68 -12.53
CA ILE A 23 3.03 13.57 -13.49
C ILE A 23 1.75 13.07 -12.80
N SER A 24 0.61 13.63 -13.18
CA SER A 24 -0.70 13.36 -12.56
C SER A 24 -1.78 12.97 -13.56
N LYS A 25 -1.57 13.17 -14.86
CA LYS A 25 -2.53 12.76 -15.89
C LYS A 25 -2.79 11.25 -15.84
N GLY A 26 -4.03 10.87 -15.54
CA GLY A 26 -4.46 9.49 -15.35
C GLY A 26 -4.45 9.01 -13.89
N ALA A 27 -3.98 9.82 -12.95
CA ALA A 27 -3.90 9.47 -11.53
C ALA A 27 -5.25 9.56 -10.81
N TRP A 28 -5.34 8.92 -9.65
CA TRP A 28 -6.37 9.17 -8.65
C TRP A 28 -5.73 9.73 -7.37
N PRO A 29 -6.14 10.92 -6.92
CA PRO A 29 -5.80 11.45 -5.60
C PRO A 29 -6.52 10.70 -4.48
N PHE A 30 -6.06 10.88 -3.23
CA PHE A 30 -6.74 10.32 -2.05
C PHE A 30 -8.14 10.91 -1.83
N SER A 31 -8.31 12.20 -2.12
CA SER A 31 -9.53 12.95 -1.83
C SER A 31 -10.43 13.12 -3.06
N THR A 32 -10.17 14.13 -3.89
CA THR A 32 -11.01 14.50 -5.03
C THR A 32 -10.18 14.79 -6.27
N GLY A 33 -10.82 14.79 -7.45
CA GLY A 33 -10.17 15.16 -8.71
C GLY A 33 -9.58 16.58 -8.68
N ASP A 34 -10.27 17.53 -8.03
CA ASP A 34 -9.82 18.92 -7.91
C ASP A 34 -8.54 19.09 -7.07
N HIS A 35 -8.31 18.21 -6.10
CA HIS A 35 -7.05 18.22 -5.35
C HIS A 35 -5.88 17.93 -6.30
N GLY A 36 -6.03 16.97 -7.21
CA GLY A 36 -5.09 16.76 -8.33
C GLY A 36 -3.68 16.26 -7.95
N TRP A 37 -3.37 16.04 -6.67
CA TRP A 37 -2.10 15.46 -6.24
C TRP A 37 -2.12 13.95 -6.43
N PRO A 38 -1.27 13.39 -7.31
CA PRO A 38 -1.24 11.95 -7.55
C PRO A 38 -0.69 11.24 -6.32
N ILE A 39 -1.23 10.07 -6.00
CA ILE A 39 -0.68 9.16 -4.99
C ILE A 39 -0.64 7.77 -5.61
N SER A 40 0.48 7.07 -5.43
CA SER A 40 0.78 5.80 -6.07
C SER A 40 -0.26 4.73 -5.76
N ASP A 41 -0.62 4.55 -4.48
CA ASP A 41 -1.57 3.55 -4.02
C ASP A 41 -3.01 3.90 -4.42
N CYS A 42 -3.40 5.17 -4.31
CA CYS A 42 -4.71 5.66 -4.71
C CYS A 42 -4.91 5.47 -6.22
N THR A 43 -3.88 5.75 -7.02
CA THR A 43 -3.92 5.49 -8.47
C THR A 43 -4.01 4.01 -8.77
N ALA A 44 -3.25 3.17 -8.05
CA ALA A 44 -3.30 1.73 -8.22
C ALA A 44 -4.67 1.13 -7.81
N GLU A 45 -5.21 1.50 -6.66
CA GLU A 45 -6.53 1.09 -6.19
C GLU A 45 -7.64 1.63 -7.10
N GLY A 46 -7.52 2.87 -7.57
CA GLY A 46 -8.41 3.47 -8.56
C GLY A 46 -8.46 2.68 -9.86
N LEU A 47 -7.29 2.36 -10.42
CA LEU A 47 -7.13 1.50 -11.60
C LEU A 47 -7.72 0.10 -11.35
N LYS A 48 -7.39 -0.52 -10.21
CA LYS A 48 -7.90 -1.87 -9.86
C LYS A 48 -9.42 -1.88 -9.76
N ALA A 49 -10.02 -0.87 -9.15
CA ALA A 49 -11.46 -0.73 -9.01
C ALA A 49 -12.16 -0.59 -10.38
N VAL A 50 -11.67 0.29 -11.27
CA VAL A 50 -12.28 0.43 -12.61
C VAL A 50 -12.17 -0.85 -13.45
N LEU A 51 -11.06 -1.59 -13.34
CA LEU A 51 -10.87 -2.86 -14.04
C LEU A 51 -11.74 -4.00 -13.48
N LEU A 52 -12.09 -3.96 -12.19
CA LEU A 52 -13.02 -4.92 -11.59
C LEU A 52 -14.45 -4.60 -12.00
N LEU A 53 -14.82 -3.32 -11.97
CA LEU A 53 -16.16 -2.88 -12.33
C LEU A 53 -16.45 -3.03 -13.82
N SER A 54 -15.46 -2.91 -14.70
CA SER A 54 -15.63 -3.18 -16.13
C SER A 54 -16.02 -4.63 -16.46
N LYS A 55 -15.99 -5.55 -15.48
CA LYS A 55 -16.47 -6.94 -15.61
C LYS A 55 -17.94 -7.10 -15.25
N LEU A 56 -18.57 -6.07 -14.68
CA LEU A 56 -19.98 -6.06 -14.36
C LEU A 56 -20.79 -5.55 -15.56
N PRO A 57 -22.08 -5.92 -15.67
CA PRO A 57 -22.97 -5.42 -16.73
C PRO A 57 -23.06 -3.88 -16.73
N SER A 58 -23.03 -3.26 -17.91
CA SER A 58 -23.00 -1.80 -18.05
C SER A 58 -24.29 -1.13 -17.56
N GLU A 59 -25.39 -1.88 -17.47
CA GLU A 59 -26.66 -1.44 -16.86
C GLU A 59 -26.51 -1.10 -15.38
N ILE A 60 -25.52 -1.70 -14.69
CA ILE A 60 -25.25 -1.47 -13.27
C ILE A 60 -24.20 -0.37 -13.08
N VAL A 61 -23.13 -0.39 -13.87
CA VAL A 61 -21.91 0.41 -13.60
C VAL A 61 -21.63 1.50 -14.64
N SER A 62 -22.51 1.69 -15.63
CA SER A 62 -22.29 2.51 -16.83
C SER A 62 -21.16 2.03 -17.72
N GLU A 63 -20.99 2.68 -18.87
CA GLU A 63 -19.94 2.31 -19.83
C GLU A 63 -18.53 2.37 -19.21
N PRO A 64 -17.67 1.36 -19.49
CA PRO A 64 -16.29 1.31 -19.02
C PRO A 64 -15.50 2.58 -19.32
N LEU A 65 -14.40 2.76 -18.59
CA LEU A 65 -13.43 3.80 -18.89
C LEU A 65 -12.79 3.52 -20.26
N ASP A 66 -12.55 4.57 -21.03
CA ASP A 66 -11.79 4.45 -22.27
C ASP A 66 -10.39 3.87 -21.98
N ALA A 67 -9.92 3.00 -22.87
CA ALA A 67 -8.65 2.28 -22.68
C ALA A 67 -7.46 3.23 -22.55
N LYS A 68 -7.47 4.38 -23.25
CA LYS A 68 -6.40 5.39 -23.15
C LYS A 68 -6.27 5.93 -21.73
N ARG A 69 -7.41 6.17 -21.05
CA ARG A 69 -7.41 6.64 -19.66
C ARG A 69 -6.87 5.60 -18.68
N LEU A 70 -7.02 4.31 -18.99
CA LEU A 70 -6.37 3.23 -18.23
C LEU A 70 -4.86 3.21 -18.49
N TYR A 71 -4.44 3.46 -19.73
CA TYR A 71 -3.02 3.53 -20.09
C TYR A 71 -2.33 4.72 -19.43
N ASP A 72 -3.00 5.87 -19.34
CA ASP A 72 -2.51 7.05 -18.62
C ASP A 72 -2.28 6.71 -17.12
N ALA A 73 -3.22 6.00 -16.48
CA ALA A 73 -3.04 5.53 -15.10
C ALA A 73 -1.86 4.57 -14.94
N VAL A 74 -1.70 3.61 -15.87
CA VAL A 74 -0.55 2.70 -15.88
C VAL A 74 0.76 3.46 -16.08
N ASN A 75 0.77 4.51 -16.90
CA ASN A 75 1.94 5.36 -17.09
C ASN A 75 2.35 6.06 -15.79
N VAL A 76 1.38 6.63 -15.05
CA VAL A 76 1.65 7.23 -13.73
C VAL A 76 2.23 6.20 -12.78
N ILE A 77 1.61 5.02 -12.66
CA ILE A 77 2.12 3.96 -11.76
C ILE A 77 3.56 3.60 -12.16
N LEU A 78 3.84 3.26 -13.42
CA LEU A 78 5.19 2.90 -13.84
C LEU A 78 6.23 4.01 -13.57
N SER A 79 5.83 5.27 -13.72
CA SER A 79 6.72 6.42 -13.47
C SER A 79 7.07 6.64 -11.98
N LEU A 80 6.32 6.04 -11.06
CA LEU A 80 6.51 6.16 -9.61
C LEU A 80 7.32 5.00 -8.99
N GLN A 81 7.81 4.05 -9.80
CA GLN A 81 8.67 2.98 -9.29
C GLN A 81 10.09 3.52 -8.99
N ASN A 82 10.53 3.37 -7.74
CA ASN A 82 11.89 3.72 -7.32
C ASN A 82 12.93 2.72 -7.83
N HIS A 83 14.20 3.11 -7.77
CA HIS A 83 15.32 2.27 -8.21
C HIS A 83 15.39 0.91 -7.48
N ASP A 84 15.01 0.87 -6.20
CA ASP A 84 14.97 -0.36 -5.40
C ASP A 84 13.76 -1.26 -5.68
N GLY A 85 12.85 -0.82 -6.56
CA GLY A 85 11.63 -1.51 -6.95
C GLY A 85 10.40 -1.14 -6.12
N GLY A 86 10.56 -0.39 -5.02
CA GLY A 86 9.48 0.04 -4.16
C GLY A 86 8.75 1.28 -4.69
N PHE A 87 7.58 1.54 -4.11
CA PHE A 87 6.75 2.70 -4.41
C PHE A 87 6.59 3.54 -3.15
N ALA A 88 6.89 4.83 -3.28
CA ALA A 88 6.59 5.81 -2.24
C ALA A 88 5.18 6.35 -2.43
N THR A 89 4.79 7.43 -1.74
CA THR A 89 3.40 7.92 -1.77
C THR A 89 3.10 8.83 -2.96
N TYR A 90 3.47 10.10 -2.87
CA TYR A 90 3.12 11.12 -3.86
C TYR A 90 4.11 11.14 -5.01
N GLU A 91 5.38 10.85 -4.74
CA GLU A 91 6.47 11.04 -5.69
C GLU A 91 7.50 9.91 -5.61
N LEU A 92 8.62 10.07 -6.32
CA LEU A 92 9.79 9.22 -6.13
C LEU A 92 10.53 9.62 -4.85
N THR A 93 11.29 8.68 -4.29
CA THR A 93 12.27 8.96 -3.24
C THR A 93 13.43 9.75 -3.85
N ARG A 94 13.34 11.09 -3.77
CA ARG A 94 14.26 12.03 -4.44
C ARG A 94 15.57 12.29 -3.67
N SER A 95 15.70 11.72 -2.48
CA SER A 95 16.81 11.99 -1.57
C SER A 95 17.17 10.76 -0.74
N TYR A 96 18.26 10.87 0.01
CA TYR A 96 18.82 9.76 0.78
C TYR A 96 18.20 9.67 2.19
N HIS A 97 18.13 8.44 2.71
CA HIS A 97 17.56 8.15 4.04
C HIS A 97 18.27 8.89 5.18
N TRP A 98 19.56 9.22 5.04
CA TRP A 98 20.31 9.92 6.08
C TRP A 98 19.81 11.35 6.34
N LEU A 99 19.03 11.95 5.42
CA LEU A 99 18.40 13.25 5.67
C LEU A 99 17.42 13.21 6.86
N GLU A 100 16.92 12.04 7.24
CA GLU A 100 16.09 11.91 8.44
C GLU A 100 16.86 12.29 9.72
N LEU A 101 18.20 12.24 9.72
CA LEU A 101 19.04 12.67 10.84
C LEU A 101 18.92 14.18 11.13
N ILE A 102 18.53 14.97 10.14
CA ILE A 102 18.32 16.42 10.28
C ILE A 102 16.84 16.78 10.35
N ASN A 103 15.96 15.80 10.57
CA ASN A 103 14.54 16.04 10.78
C ASN A 103 14.34 16.99 11.98
N PRO A 104 13.83 18.21 11.76
CA PRO A 104 13.64 19.17 12.85
C PRO A 104 12.31 18.95 13.59
N ALA A 105 11.43 18.09 13.09
CA ALA A 105 10.15 17.79 13.72
C ALA A 105 10.35 16.82 14.88
N GLU A 106 10.17 17.30 16.09
CA GLU A 106 10.35 16.50 17.31
C GLU A 106 9.28 15.41 17.48
N THR A 107 8.10 15.60 16.87
CA THR A 107 6.91 14.76 17.10
C THR A 107 6.62 13.76 15.98
N PHE A 108 7.30 13.85 14.84
CA PHE A 108 7.05 13.02 13.67
C PHE A 108 8.36 12.42 13.16
N GLY A 109 8.36 11.11 12.90
CA GLY A 109 9.49 10.43 12.28
C GLY A 109 9.18 10.00 10.86
N ASP A 110 10.24 9.80 10.07
CA ASP A 110 10.20 9.34 8.70
C ASP A 110 9.40 10.32 7.79
N ILE A 111 9.68 11.62 7.90
CA ILE A 111 8.96 12.70 7.17
C ILE A 111 9.81 13.49 6.18
N VAL A 112 11.14 13.33 6.19
CA VAL A 112 12.02 14.24 5.42
C VAL A 112 12.04 13.90 3.93
N ILE A 113 11.79 12.63 3.59
CA ILE A 113 11.71 12.14 2.21
C ILE A 113 10.46 11.29 2.03
N ASP A 114 10.04 11.07 0.79
CA ASP A 114 8.97 10.12 0.48
C ASP A 114 9.57 8.71 0.41
N TYR A 115 9.30 7.87 1.41
CA TYR A 115 9.89 6.53 1.53
C TYR A 115 9.10 5.49 0.74
N PRO A 116 9.74 4.46 0.18
CA PRO A 116 9.01 3.34 -0.39
C PRO A 116 8.35 2.47 0.69
N TYR A 117 7.07 2.14 0.51
CA TYR A 117 6.25 1.43 1.49
C TYR A 117 5.73 0.08 0.95
N VAL A 118 5.49 -0.89 1.85
CA VAL A 118 4.95 -2.21 1.47
C VAL A 118 3.54 -2.08 0.88
N GLU A 119 2.76 -1.15 1.39
CA GLU A 119 1.37 -0.90 1.03
C GLU A 119 1.26 -0.35 -0.39
N CYS A 120 1.99 0.74 -0.66
CA CYS A 120 2.04 1.37 -1.97
C CYS A 120 2.58 0.40 -3.04
N THR A 121 3.65 -0.32 -2.71
CA THR A 121 4.25 -1.30 -3.62
C THR A 121 3.31 -2.47 -3.92
N SER A 122 2.60 -2.97 -2.89
CA SER A 122 1.62 -4.04 -3.05
C SER A 122 0.40 -3.61 -3.88
N ALA A 123 -0.12 -2.40 -3.65
CA ALA A 123 -1.21 -1.84 -4.43
C ALA A 123 -0.85 -1.76 -5.91
N ALA A 124 0.35 -1.25 -6.24
CA ALA A 124 0.86 -1.18 -7.60
C ALA A 124 0.94 -2.57 -8.26
N ILE A 125 1.50 -3.58 -7.58
CA ILE A 125 1.54 -4.96 -8.11
C ILE A 125 0.14 -5.48 -8.42
N GLN A 126 -0.80 -5.32 -7.50
CA GLN A 126 -2.18 -5.82 -7.66
C GLN A 126 -2.89 -5.18 -8.85
N ALA A 127 -2.75 -3.85 -9.01
CA ALA A 127 -3.33 -3.10 -10.10
C ALA A 127 -2.72 -3.49 -11.45
N LEU A 128 -1.39 -3.49 -11.55
CA LEU A 128 -0.65 -3.84 -12.77
C LEU A 128 -0.89 -5.30 -13.19
N THR A 129 -0.97 -6.22 -12.22
CA THR A 129 -1.33 -7.62 -12.49
C THR A 129 -2.74 -7.74 -13.07
N SER A 130 -3.69 -6.99 -12.51
CA SER A 130 -5.07 -6.98 -13.01
C SER A 130 -5.17 -6.36 -14.40
N PHE A 131 -4.44 -5.27 -14.62
CA PHE A 131 -4.34 -4.59 -15.92
C PHE A 131 -3.75 -5.52 -16.98
N LYS A 132 -2.61 -6.16 -16.70
CA LYS A 132 -1.93 -7.08 -17.63
C LYS A 132 -2.84 -8.22 -18.09
N LYS A 133 -3.73 -8.73 -17.23
CA LYS A 133 -4.68 -9.78 -17.60
C LYS A 133 -5.71 -9.33 -18.64
N LEU A 134 -6.16 -8.06 -18.55
CA LEU A 134 -7.18 -7.51 -19.45
C LEU A 134 -6.57 -6.85 -20.70
N TYR A 135 -5.36 -6.31 -20.59
CA TYR A 135 -4.66 -5.59 -21.66
C TYR A 135 -3.25 -6.18 -21.89
N PRO A 136 -3.13 -7.46 -22.28
CA PRO A 136 -1.86 -8.19 -22.27
C PRO A 136 -0.80 -7.70 -23.27
N ARG A 137 -1.16 -6.82 -24.21
CA ARG A 137 -0.23 -6.28 -25.23
C ARG A 137 0.33 -4.90 -24.88
N HIS A 138 -0.26 -4.17 -23.93
CA HIS A 138 0.16 -2.81 -23.63
C HIS A 138 1.33 -2.80 -22.63
N ARG A 139 2.52 -2.35 -23.08
CA ARG A 139 3.75 -2.22 -22.26
C ARG A 139 4.08 -3.48 -21.44
N ARG A 140 3.83 -4.67 -22.00
CA ARG A 140 3.86 -5.95 -21.28
C ARG A 140 5.17 -6.17 -20.52
N GLU A 141 6.31 -6.05 -21.21
CA GLU A 141 7.63 -6.34 -20.65
C GLU A 141 7.95 -5.42 -19.47
N GLU A 142 7.63 -4.12 -19.61
CA GLU A 142 7.84 -3.13 -18.56
C GLU A 142 6.94 -3.38 -17.35
N VAL A 143 5.67 -3.72 -17.57
CA VAL A 143 4.73 -4.09 -16.51
C VAL A 143 5.21 -5.35 -15.77
N GLU A 144 5.70 -6.36 -16.49
CA GLU A 144 6.21 -7.59 -15.90
C GLU A 144 7.50 -7.34 -15.10
N CYS A 145 8.44 -6.56 -15.63
CA CYS A 145 9.65 -6.15 -14.94
C CYS A 145 9.34 -5.34 -13.67
N CYS A 146 8.38 -4.41 -13.76
CA CYS A 146 7.92 -3.62 -12.62
C CYS A 146 7.37 -4.53 -11.51
N ILE A 147 6.46 -5.46 -11.83
CA ILE A 147 5.90 -6.42 -10.86
C ILE A 147 6.99 -7.26 -10.19
N GLU A 148 7.96 -7.77 -10.96
CA GLU A 148 9.05 -8.61 -10.42
C GLU A 148 9.93 -7.82 -9.44
N ARG A 149 10.34 -6.60 -9.82
CA ARG A 149 11.16 -5.72 -8.97
C ARG A 149 10.41 -5.33 -7.69
N SER A 150 9.13 -5.01 -7.79
CA SER A 150 8.27 -4.70 -6.65
C SER A 150 8.10 -5.89 -5.70
N ALA A 151 7.94 -7.11 -6.24
CA ALA A 151 7.85 -8.31 -5.42
C ALA A 151 9.17 -8.55 -4.65
N ARG A 152 10.31 -8.36 -5.30
CA ARG A 152 11.64 -8.43 -4.64
C ARG A 152 11.79 -7.39 -3.55
N PHE A 153 11.31 -6.16 -3.78
CA PHE A 153 11.29 -5.12 -2.75
C PHE A 153 10.49 -5.58 -1.52
N ILE A 154 9.25 -6.07 -1.70
CA ILE A 154 8.42 -6.57 -0.60
C ILE A 154 9.10 -7.71 0.16
N GLU A 155 9.70 -8.69 -0.53
CA GLU A 155 10.45 -9.78 0.12
C GLU A 155 11.67 -9.24 0.90
N LYS A 156 12.36 -8.23 0.37
CA LYS A 156 13.57 -7.63 0.98
C LYS A 156 13.27 -6.85 2.26
N ILE A 157 12.16 -6.13 2.33
CA ILE A 157 11.82 -5.29 3.49
C ILE A 157 11.08 -6.04 4.60
N GLN A 158 10.80 -7.33 4.41
CA GLN A 158 10.18 -8.16 5.45
C GLN A 158 11.11 -8.29 6.66
N ALA A 159 10.57 -8.10 7.86
CA ALA A 159 11.31 -8.33 9.10
C ALA A 159 11.66 -9.81 9.27
N SER A 160 12.69 -10.09 10.08
CA SER A 160 13.19 -11.45 10.31
C SER A 160 12.14 -12.40 10.90
N ASP A 161 11.19 -11.85 11.66
CA ASP A 161 10.05 -12.55 12.28
C ASP A 161 8.88 -12.83 11.33
N GLY A 162 8.95 -12.38 10.07
CA GLY A 162 7.90 -12.57 9.07
C GLY A 162 6.91 -11.42 8.94
N SER A 163 6.98 -10.38 9.77
CA SER A 163 6.09 -9.24 9.69
C SER A 163 6.57 -8.18 8.69
N TRP A 164 5.64 -7.31 8.28
CA TRP A 164 5.94 -6.02 7.67
C TRP A 164 5.36 -4.92 8.56
N TYR A 165 6.09 -3.82 8.69
CA TYR A 165 5.59 -2.64 9.40
C TYR A 165 4.57 -1.92 8.51
N GLY A 166 3.41 -1.58 9.06
CA GLY A 166 2.42 -0.74 8.41
C GLY A 166 2.63 0.72 8.79
N SER A 167 2.82 1.57 7.78
CA SER A 167 3.07 3.01 7.94
C SER A 167 1.77 3.82 7.83
N TRP A 168 0.79 3.33 7.08
CA TRP A 168 -0.48 4.02 6.82
C TRP A 168 -1.68 3.41 7.54
N GLY A 169 -1.44 2.41 8.39
CA GLY A 169 -2.43 1.75 9.23
C GLY A 169 -1.78 1.07 10.43
N VAL A 170 -2.56 0.72 11.45
CA VAL A 170 -2.06 0.14 12.71
C VAL A 170 -2.09 -1.39 12.66
N CYS A 171 -0.98 -2.11 12.76
CA CYS A 171 0.36 -1.76 12.27
C CYS A 171 0.91 -2.96 11.51
N PHE A 172 1.24 -4.04 12.21
CA PHE A 172 1.82 -5.23 11.61
C PHE A 172 0.78 -6.08 10.88
N THR A 173 -0.44 -6.21 11.38
CA THR A 173 -1.53 -6.91 10.67
C THR A 173 -1.85 -6.21 9.35
N TYR A 174 -1.85 -4.88 9.35
CA TYR A 174 -2.04 -4.05 8.15
C TYR A 174 -0.88 -4.23 7.15
N GLY A 175 0.37 -4.06 7.60
CA GLY A 175 1.55 -4.27 6.75
C GLY A 175 1.63 -5.69 6.18
N ILE A 176 1.34 -6.72 7.01
CA ILE A 176 1.31 -8.12 6.58
C ILE A 176 0.22 -8.37 5.53
N TRP A 177 -0.97 -7.80 5.71
CA TRP A 177 -2.04 -7.93 4.72
C TRP A 177 -1.58 -7.44 3.34
N PHE A 178 -0.97 -6.27 3.27
CA PHE A 178 -0.43 -5.75 2.01
C PHE A 178 0.74 -6.58 1.49
N GLY A 179 1.72 -6.94 2.33
CA GLY A 179 2.87 -7.76 1.94
C GLY A 179 2.43 -9.09 1.31
N VAL A 180 1.52 -9.82 1.96
CA VAL A 180 0.99 -11.09 1.45
C VAL A 180 0.19 -10.89 0.16
N LYS A 181 -0.72 -9.90 0.10
CA LYS A 181 -1.53 -9.65 -1.12
C LYS A 181 -0.69 -9.26 -2.32
N GLY A 182 0.36 -8.45 -2.12
CA GLY A 182 1.28 -8.03 -3.17
C GLY A 182 2.04 -9.22 -3.73
N LEU A 183 2.61 -10.06 -2.86
CA LEU A 183 3.32 -11.28 -3.27
C LEU A 183 2.39 -12.26 -3.98
N MET A 184 1.17 -12.47 -3.48
CA MET A 184 0.17 -13.30 -4.14
C MET A 184 -0.18 -12.80 -5.55
N ALA A 185 -0.35 -11.48 -5.72
CA ALA A 185 -0.60 -10.89 -7.03
C ALA A 185 0.60 -11.06 -7.98
N ALA A 186 1.83 -11.04 -7.47
CA ALA A 186 3.04 -11.37 -8.22
C ALA A 186 3.21 -12.87 -8.54
N GLY A 187 2.25 -13.73 -8.19
CA GLY A 187 2.29 -15.17 -8.47
C GLY A 187 2.98 -16.03 -7.40
N LYS A 188 3.32 -15.44 -6.24
CA LYS A 188 3.80 -16.19 -5.08
C LYS A 188 2.63 -16.85 -4.34
N ASN A 189 2.91 -17.91 -3.61
CA ASN A 189 1.95 -18.63 -2.79
C ASN A 189 2.66 -19.31 -1.61
N PHE A 190 1.88 -19.96 -0.75
CA PHE A 190 2.40 -20.65 0.44
C PHE A 190 3.49 -21.68 0.12
N ASN A 191 3.42 -22.34 -1.03
CA ASN A 191 4.37 -23.41 -1.38
C ASN A 191 5.70 -22.85 -1.90
N ASN A 192 5.67 -21.77 -2.70
CA ASN A 192 6.87 -21.25 -3.37
C ASN A 192 7.50 -20.00 -2.73
N CYS A 193 6.95 -19.47 -1.63
CA CYS A 193 7.45 -18.24 -1.01
C CYS A 193 7.59 -18.37 0.51
N SER A 194 8.84 -18.29 1.00
CA SER A 194 9.14 -18.35 2.43
C SER A 194 8.60 -17.13 3.17
N SER A 195 8.57 -15.94 2.54
CA SER A 195 8.01 -14.73 3.15
C SER A 195 6.54 -14.88 3.50
N ILE A 196 5.73 -15.49 2.62
CA ILE A 196 4.31 -15.78 2.90
C ILE A 196 4.18 -16.75 4.08
N ARG A 197 5.00 -17.83 4.13
CA ARG A 197 4.95 -18.79 5.24
C ARG A 197 5.27 -18.14 6.59
N LYS A 198 6.36 -17.37 6.65
CA LYS A 198 6.74 -16.63 7.87
C LYS A 198 5.66 -15.65 8.31
N ALA A 199 5.00 -14.98 7.37
CA ALA A 199 3.90 -14.08 7.66
C ALA A 199 2.68 -14.82 8.24
N CYS A 200 2.36 -15.99 7.71
CA CYS A 200 1.32 -16.87 8.27
C CYS A 200 1.70 -17.33 9.69
N ASP A 201 2.94 -17.80 9.90
CA ASP A 201 3.44 -18.21 11.22
C ASP A 201 3.35 -17.06 12.22
N PHE A 202 3.72 -15.84 11.80
CA PHE A 202 3.58 -14.64 12.60
C PHE A 202 2.13 -14.40 13.00
N LEU A 203 1.19 -14.35 12.05
CA LEU A 203 -0.22 -14.10 12.35
C LEU A 203 -0.80 -15.17 13.27
N LEU A 204 -0.55 -16.45 12.99
CA LEU A 204 -1.05 -17.56 13.82
C LEU A 204 -0.51 -17.50 15.24
N SER A 205 0.77 -17.13 15.43
CA SER A 205 1.36 -16.94 16.76
C SER A 205 0.75 -15.80 17.58
N ARG A 206 -0.06 -14.93 16.96
CA ARG A 206 -0.65 -13.72 17.55
C ARG A 206 -2.17 -13.72 17.57
N GLN A 207 -2.81 -14.83 17.22
CA GLN A 207 -4.27 -14.96 17.27
C GLN A 207 -4.74 -14.94 18.73
N LEU A 208 -5.79 -14.15 19.01
CA LEU A 208 -6.43 -14.10 20.31
C LEU A 208 -7.26 -15.38 20.56
N LEU A 209 -7.59 -15.68 21.82
CA LEU A 209 -8.48 -16.80 22.16
C LEU A 209 -9.87 -16.69 21.50
N SER A 210 -10.31 -15.47 21.17
CA SER A 210 -11.54 -15.21 20.43
C SER A 210 -11.46 -15.56 18.93
N GLY A 211 -10.27 -15.92 18.44
CA GLY A 211 -10.00 -16.16 17.01
C GLY A 211 -9.64 -14.90 16.21
N GLY A 212 -9.72 -13.70 16.80
CA GLY A 212 -9.38 -12.44 16.14
C GLY A 212 -7.93 -11.97 16.34
N TRP A 213 -7.62 -10.78 15.85
CA TRP A 213 -6.36 -10.05 16.06
C TRP A 213 -6.67 -8.62 16.52
N GLY A 214 -5.77 -8.04 17.31
CA GLY A 214 -5.91 -6.66 17.76
C GLY A 214 -4.55 -6.05 18.12
N GLU A 215 -4.31 -4.85 17.61
CA GLU A 215 -3.10 -4.06 17.85
C GLU A 215 -3.46 -2.71 18.48
N SER A 216 -2.66 -2.28 19.44
CA SER A 216 -2.73 -0.90 19.95
C SER A 216 -1.97 0.05 19.02
N TYR A 217 -2.36 1.34 18.99
CA TYR A 217 -1.60 2.40 18.29
C TYR A 217 -0.14 2.49 18.76
N LEU A 218 0.14 2.06 20.00
CA LEU A 218 1.50 1.97 20.54
C LEU A 218 2.41 1.04 19.73
N SER A 219 1.84 0.14 18.94
CA SER A 219 2.59 -0.71 18.01
C SER A 219 3.28 0.11 16.93
N CYS A 220 2.69 1.22 16.50
CA CYS A 220 3.31 2.16 15.56
C CYS A 220 4.45 2.93 16.23
N GLN A 221 4.19 3.53 17.41
CA GLN A 221 5.14 4.39 18.11
C GLN A 221 6.40 3.63 18.54
N ASN A 222 6.22 2.50 19.21
CA ASN A 222 7.35 1.78 19.77
C ASN A 222 8.07 0.93 18.70
N LYS A 223 7.50 0.81 17.50
CA LYS A 223 7.89 -0.17 16.47
C LYS A 223 8.04 -1.59 17.08
N VAL A 224 7.31 -1.84 18.17
CA VAL A 224 7.33 -3.04 19.01
C VAL A 224 5.89 -3.48 19.22
N LYS A 225 5.68 -4.79 19.25
CA LYS A 225 4.36 -5.42 19.15
C LYS A 225 3.62 -5.33 20.48
N TYR A 226 2.57 -4.50 20.54
CA TYR A 226 1.60 -4.53 21.65
C TYR A 226 0.30 -5.14 21.13
N PHE A 227 0.28 -6.48 21.03
CA PHE A 227 -0.98 -7.18 20.90
C PHE A 227 -1.75 -6.99 22.21
N LEU A 228 -3.01 -6.58 22.10
CA LEU A 228 -3.90 -6.30 23.22
C LEU A 228 -4.24 -7.60 23.97
N PHE A 229 -3.29 -8.12 24.74
CA PHE A 229 -3.51 -9.25 25.65
C PHE A 229 -3.59 -8.83 27.12
N LYS A 230 -3.35 -7.56 27.45
CA LYS A 230 -3.51 -7.01 28.80
C LYS A 230 -3.88 -5.53 28.75
N ILE A 231 -5.12 -5.20 28.37
CA ILE A 231 -5.75 -4.06 29.05
C ILE A 231 -6.19 -4.64 30.39
N TYR A 232 -5.31 -4.60 31.39
CA TYR A 232 -5.81 -4.40 32.75
C TYR A 232 -6.42 -3.01 32.71
N VAL A 233 -7.74 -2.94 32.60
CA VAL A 233 -8.44 -1.69 32.86
C VAL A 233 -8.12 -1.38 34.31
N PHE A 234 -7.26 -0.38 34.53
CA PHE A 234 -7.10 0.25 35.83
C PHE A 234 -8.42 0.97 36.12
N PHE A 235 -9.44 0.21 36.53
CA PHE A 235 -10.55 0.78 37.26
C PHE A 235 -10.08 0.94 38.70
N PHE A 236 -10.08 2.19 39.15
CA PHE A 236 -9.97 2.57 40.54
C PHE A 236 -10.88 1.67 41.39
N GLY A 237 -10.27 1.00 42.38
CA GLY A 237 -10.88 0.49 43.60
C GLY A 237 -12.10 -0.42 43.44
N LEU A 238 -11.90 -1.72 43.67
CA LEU A 238 -12.69 -2.53 44.62
C LEU A 238 -11.99 -3.90 44.81
N ARG A 239 -12.04 -4.39 46.05
CA ARG A 239 -11.32 -5.57 46.58
C ARG A 239 -11.69 -6.89 45.88
N PRO A 240 -10.83 -7.92 45.95
CA PRO A 240 -11.04 -9.20 45.29
C PRO A 240 -12.15 -10.01 45.97
N PHE A 241 -13.05 -10.59 45.18
CA PHE A 241 -13.83 -11.75 45.61
C PHE A 241 -13.15 -13.01 45.05
N SER A 242 -12.68 -13.83 45.98
CA SER A 242 -12.28 -15.22 45.75
C SER A 242 -13.49 -16.08 45.40
N MET A 243 -13.34 -16.96 44.41
CA MET A 243 -14.04 -18.25 44.44
C MET A 243 -13.02 -19.36 44.21
N LEU A 244 -12.78 -20.10 45.30
CA LEU A 244 -12.41 -21.50 45.29
C LEU A 244 -13.53 -22.29 44.62
N TYR A 245 -13.23 -23.07 43.59
CA TYR A 245 -13.26 -24.54 43.53
C TYR A 245 -12.73 -24.99 42.16
#